data_AF-A0A7W9C3V6-F1
#
_entry.id   AF-A0A7W9C3V6-F1
#
_cell.length_a   1.000
_cell.length_b   1.000
_cell.length_c   1.000
_cell.angle_alpha   90.00
_cell.angle_beta   90.00
_cell.angle_gamma   90.00
#
_symmetry.space_group_name_H-M   'P 1'
#
loop_
_entity.id
_entity.type
_entity.pdbx_description
1 polymer ?
#
loop_
_entity_poly.entity_id
_entity_poly.type
_entity_poly.pdbx_seq_one_letter_code
_entity_poly.pdbx_strand_id
1 'polypeptide(L)'
;MDVQIYRSPYSTSAAEHAVFSKASGWGVDRGGEEAEHWMLIAEADLSRPTATLPFDAGAALADVTTDGVFYYLHQSPPETVHLEADKALNAFRLRVTLPILRDVPGGEIEILGTGTLFKHEDRIFLVTADHLFREDPEDASSAMIPTEEVVIPEQPVRGNFRTFGHHIVYHQPPPVTADVVVIELKEPETIAMLAENWGFLPLEQGGDDRVGDRLVVSGFLHEGARNVDGIVHQRMLNLATDPLTAIPKKASQPIYSHDLFIYLDAQGARLDGETEAIGSIKGLSGGPIWAARERAGLWSPSATMKIVAIQSAELKQRWARAVRWNVVREILRRPEVGLRSPP
;
A
#
# COMPACT_ATOMS: atom_id res chain seq x y z
N MET A 1 20.74 26.44 -1.00
CA MET A 1 20.15 26.75 0.32
C MET A 1 20.80 25.80 1.29
N ASP A 2 21.44 26.34 2.33
CA ASP A 2 22.07 25.53 3.36
C ASP A 2 21.00 24.89 4.24
N VAL A 3 21.05 23.58 4.31
CA VAL A 3 20.12 22.75 5.07
C VAL A 3 20.86 21.87 6.06
N GLN A 4 20.11 21.45 7.07
CA GLN A 4 20.53 20.48 8.07
C GLN A 4 19.65 19.25 7.94
N ILE A 5 20.28 18.09 7.94
CA ILE A 5 19.64 16.79 7.81
C ILE A 5 19.67 16.12 9.18
N TYR A 6 18.51 15.73 9.67
CA TYR A 6 18.33 15.09 10.97
C TYR A 6 17.72 13.71 10.80
N ARG A 7 17.91 12.86 11.82
CA ARG A 7 17.18 11.60 12.01
C ARG A 7 16.35 11.64 13.28
N SER A 8 15.17 11.02 13.26
CA SER A 8 14.37 10.80 14.47
C SER A 8 15.02 9.68 15.32
N PRO A 9 15.30 9.91 16.63
CA PRO A 9 15.82 8.87 17.51
C PRO A 9 14.74 7.89 17.97
N TYR A 10 13.46 8.19 17.71
CA TYR A 10 12.31 7.39 18.15
C TYR A 10 11.80 6.41 17.08
N SER A 11 12.30 6.50 15.85
CA SER A 11 11.97 5.57 14.77
C SER A 11 12.74 4.26 14.99
N THR A 12 12.01 3.16 15.18
CA THR A 12 12.57 1.81 15.40
C THR A 12 12.92 1.09 14.10
N SER A 13 12.51 1.61 12.95
CA SER A 13 12.82 1.10 11.60
C SER A 13 13.19 2.26 10.68
N ALA A 14 14.19 2.05 9.81
CA ALA A 14 14.66 2.93 8.73
C ALA A 14 14.48 4.43 9.03
N ALA A 15 15.42 5.00 9.80
CA ALA A 15 15.40 6.35 10.35
C ALA A 15 14.56 7.33 9.53
N GLU A 16 13.46 7.81 10.10
CA GLU A 16 12.76 8.98 9.60
C GLU A 16 13.76 10.13 9.57
N HIS A 17 13.95 10.74 8.40
CA HIS A 17 14.82 11.89 8.26
C HIS A 17 14.03 13.14 7.94
N ALA A 18 14.51 14.26 8.45
CA ALA A 18 13.98 15.58 8.14
C ALA A 18 15.09 16.50 7.68
N VAL A 19 14.79 17.30 6.67
CA VAL A 19 15.62 18.37 6.16
C VAL A 19 15.01 19.68 6.62
N PHE A 20 15.80 20.51 7.28
CA PHE A 20 15.40 21.84 7.72
C PHE A 20 16.35 22.89 7.18
N SER A 21 15.86 24.12 7.01
CA SER A 21 16.73 25.26 6.74
C SER A 21 17.70 25.46 7.91
N LYS A 22 18.97 25.70 7.60
CA LYS A 22 19.97 26.04 8.62
C LYS A 22 19.68 27.39 9.27
N ALA A 23 18.95 28.26 8.57
CA ALA A 23 18.59 29.60 9.05
C ALA A 23 17.31 29.64 9.89
N SER A 24 16.51 28.57 9.93
CA SER A 24 15.26 28.53 10.71
C SER A 24 15.49 28.16 12.18
N GLY A 25 14.73 28.81 13.07
CA GLY A 25 14.61 28.38 14.46
C GLY A 25 13.77 27.11 14.59
N TRP A 26 13.78 26.48 15.76
CA TRP A 26 12.85 25.38 16.07
C TRP A 26 11.43 25.89 16.30
N GLY A 27 10.44 24.98 16.30
CA GLY A 27 9.02 25.32 16.40
C GLY A 27 8.43 25.68 15.03
N VAL A 28 7.67 26.76 14.95
CA VAL A 28 6.86 27.13 13.76
C VAL A 28 7.70 27.22 12.48
N ASP A 29 8.93 27.74 12.57
CA ASP A 29 9.82 27.90 11.40
C ASP A 29 10.34 26.56 10.83
N ARG A 30 10.19 25.46 11.59
CA ARG A 30 10.51 24.08 11.20
C ARG A 30 9.26 23.21 11.16
N GLY A 31 8.13 23.78 10.75
CA GLY A 31 6.88 23.04 10.61
C GLY A 31 6.20 22.66 11.92
N GLY A 32 6.66 23.21 13.06
CA GLY A 32 6.20 22.86 14.40
C GLY A 32 7.09 21.84 15.11
N GLU A 33 8.21 21.44 14.51
CA GLU A 33 9.11 20.41 15.06
C GLU A 33 9.91 20.88 16.26
N GLU A 34 10.16 19.96 17.20
CA GLU A 34 10.88 20.21 18.45
C GLU A 34 12.28 19.59 18.40
N ALA A 35 13.29 20.36 18.84
CA ALA A 35 14.70 19.97 18.72
C ALA A 35 15.03 18.61 19.33
N GLU A 36 14.37 18.26 20.44
CA GLU A 36 14.59 17.02 21.18
C GLU A 36 14.12 15.76 20.44
N HIS A 37 13.32 15.93 19.37
CA HIS A 37 12.88 14.85 18.50
C HIS A 37 13.85 14.52 17.36
N TRP A 38 14.97 15.24 17.26
CA TRP A 38 15.82 15.18 16.08
C TRP A 38 17.31 15.14 16.44
N MET A 39 18.04 14.25 15.77
CA MET A 39 19.49 14.15 15.88
C MET A 39 20.13 14.56 14.56
N LEU A 40 20.94 15.63 14.57
CA LEU A 40 21.64 16.13 13.39
C LEU A 40 22.61 15.05 12.87
N ILE A 41 22.54 14.73 11.58
CA ILE A 41 23.44 13.76 10.96
C ILE A 41 24.33 14.36 9.88
N ALA A 42 23.88 15.41 9.18
CA ALA A 42 24.64 16.02 8.10
C ALA A 42 24.16 17.46 7.83
N GLU A 43 24.97 18.21 7.09
CA GLU A 43 24.60 19.49 6.49
C GLU A 43 24.86 19.43 4.98
N ALA A 44 24.06 20.13 4.19
CA ALA A 44 24.18 20.15 2.73
C ALA A 44 23.78 21.51 2.14
N ASP A 45 24.26 21.84 0.93
CA ASP A 45 23.75 22.96 0.14
C ASP A 45 22.91 22.44 -1.02
N LEU A 46 21.58 22.58 -0.93
CA LEU A 46 20.65 22.13 -1.97
C LEU A 46 20.83 22.87 -3.31
N SER A 47 21.55 24.00 -3.36
CA SER A 47 21.84 24.71 -4.62
C SER A 47 23.05 24.16 -5.37
N ARG A 48 23.89 23.39 -4.68
CA ARG A 48 25.12 22.78 -5.20
C ARG A 48 25.32 21.42 -4.51
N PRO A 49 24.49 20.41 -4.82
CA PRO A 49 24.63 19.10 -4.19
C PRO A 49 26.01 18.52 -4.53
N THR A 50 26.93 18.56 -3.56
CA THR A 50 28.30 18.05 -3.68
C THR A 50 28.38 16.54 -3.45
N ALA A 51 27.31 15.95 -2.92
CA ALA A 51 27.12 14.51 -2.70
C ALA A 51 25.80 14.05 -3.32
N THR A 52 25.71 12.76 -3.64
CA THR A 52 24.45 12.12 -4.02
C THR A 52 23.54 12.10 -2.79
N LEU A 53 22.57 13.03 -2.73
CA LEU A 53 21.59 13.07 -1.66
C LEU A 53 20.64 11.86 -1.81
N PRO A 54 20.18 11.25 -0.70
CA PRO A 54 19.23 10.15 -0.74
C PRO A 54 17.79 10.60 -1.05
N PHE A 55 17.60 11.84 -1.50
CA PHE A 55 16.32 12.46 -1.81
C PHE A 55 16.46 13.50 -2.92
N ASP A 56 15.34 13.90 -3.53
CA ASP A 56 15.32 14.95 -4.55
C ASP A 56 15.55 16.34 -3.94
N ALA A 57 16.64 16.99 -4.33
CA ALA A 57 17.04 18.29 -3.79
C ALA A 57 16.05 19.42 -4.14
N GLY A 58 15.38 19.34 -5.29
CA GLY A 58 14.42 20.34 -5.74
C GLY A 58 13.12 20.28 -4.92
N ALA A 59 12.61 19.08 -4.69
CA ALA A 59 11.47 18.83 -3.82
C ALA A 59 11.76 19.26 -2.38
N ALA A 60 12.93 18.90 -1.85
CA ALA A 60 13.36 19.32 -0.52
C ALA A 60 13.46 20.85 -0.39
N LEU A 61 14.00 21.53 -1.40
CA LEU A 61 14.06 22.99 -1.43
C LEU A 61 12.66 23.63 -1.41
N ALA A 62 11.74 23.12 -2.23
CA ALA A 62 10.37 23.62 -2.32
C ALA A 62 9.61 23.45 -0.99
N ASP A 63 9.72 22.27 -0.38
CA ASP A 63 9.00 21.92 0.85
C ASP A 63 9.60 22.64 2.06
N VAL A 64 10.92 22.70 2.21
CA VAL A 64 11.54 23.47 3.29
C VAL A 64 11.20 24.96 3.18
N THR A 65 11.09 25.51 1.96
CA THR A 65 10.71 26.92 1.77
C THR A 65 9.24 27.17 2.12
N THR A 66 8.35 26.21 1.84
CA THR A 66 6.89 26.37 1.99
C THR A 66 6.41 25.96 3.37
N ASP A 67 6.86 24.81 3.85
CA ASP A 67 6.38 24.10 5.02
C ASP A 67 7.39 24.12 6.19
N GLY A 68 8.61 24.61 5.96
CA GLY A 68 9.68 24.69 6.96
C GLY A 68 10.46 23.38 7.17
N VAL A 69 9.99 22.29 6.55
CA VAL A 69 10.53 20.94 6.71
C VAL A 69 10.29 20.11 5.45
N PHE A 70 11.21 19.19 5.15
CA PHE A 70 11.02 18.13 4.17
C PHE A 70 11.36 16.79 4.81
N TYR A 71 10.46 15.81 4.74
CA TYR A 71 10.67 14.48 5.30
C TYR A 71 11.02 13.47 4.21
N TYR A 72 11.90 12.53 4.53
CA TYR A 72 12.21 11.39 3.67
C TYR A 72 12.64 10.17 4.51
N LEU A 73 12.55 8.98 3.92
CA LEU A 73 13.05 7.74 4.54
C LEU A 73 14.44 7.40 4.01
N HIS A 74 15.29 6.88 4.88
CA HIS A 74 16.58 6.30 4.46
C HIS A 74 16.62 4.83 4.83
N GLN A 75 16.54 3.98 3.81
CA GLN A 75 16.71 2.54 3.99
C GLN A 75 18.17 2.16 3.75
N SER A 76 18.80 1.57 4.78
CA SER A 76 20.06 0.87 4.57
C SER A 76 19.82 -0.37 3.69
N PRO A 77 20.75 -0.73 2.79
CA PRO A 77 20.61 -1.94 1.99
C PRO A 77 20.46 -3.17 2.91
N PRO A 78 19.59 -4.13 2.56
CA PRO A 78 19.42 -5.33 3.37
C PRO A 78 20.70 -6.18 3.38
N GLU A 79 21.06 -6.74 4.55
CA GLU A 79 22.13 -7.74 4.64
C GLU A 79 21.72 -9.06 3.96
N THR A 80 22.68 -9.91 3.58
CA THR A 80 22.43 -11.14 2.79
C THR A 80 21.42 -12.10 3.43
N VAL A 81 21.40 -12.20 4.77
CA VAL A 81 20.44 -13.04 5.50
C VAL A 81 19.00 -12.53 5.34
N HIS A 82 18.81 -11.22 5.17
CA HIS A 82 17.51 -10.63 4.92
C HIS A 82 16.99 -10.95 3.51
N LEU A 83 17.87 -11.15 2.52
CA LEU A 83 17.46 -11.41 1.13
C LEU A 83 16.64 -12.71 0.96
N GLU A 84 17.00 -13.79 1.65
CA GLU A 84 16.25 -15.06 1.54
C GLU A 84 14.91 -15.00 2.27
N ALA A 85 14.87 -14.32 3.43
CA ALA A 85 13.62 -14.04 4.12
C ALA A 85 12.71 -13.17 3.24
N ASP A 86 13.27 -12.13 2.61
CA ASP A 86 12.55 -11.22 1.73
C ASP A 86 11.97 -11.95 0.51
N LYS A 87 12.71 -12.89 -0.10
CA LYS A 87 12.19 -13.75 -1.19
C LYS A 87 10.99 -14.58 -0.74
N ALA A 88 11.07 -15.22 0.43
CA ALA A 88 9.97 -16.01 0.96
C ALA A 88 8.75 -15.14 1.32
N LEU A 89 8.96 -13.94 1.87
CA LEU A 89 7.91 -12.95 2.12
C LEU A 89 7.30 -12.43 0.82
N ASN A 90 8.11 -12.15 -0.20
CA ASN A 90 7.68 -11.72 -1.53
C ASN A 90 6.79 -12.79 -2.19
N ALA A 91 7.23 -14.05 -2.20
CA ALA A 91 6.46 -15.16 -2.75
C ALA A 91 5.13 -15.38 -2.00
N PHE A 92 5.15 -15.24 -0.66
CA PHE A 92 3.95 -15.33 0.16
C PHE A 92 2.92 -14.26 -0.22
N ARG A 93 3.34 -13.01 -0.37
CA ARG A 93 2.47 -11.88 -0.75
C ARG A 93 1.94 -12.05 -2.17
N LEU A 94 2.80 -12.38 -3.13
CA LEU A 94 2.39 -12.60 -4.53
C LEU A 94 1.29 -13.65 -4.64
N ARG A 95 1.35 -14.71 -3.83
CA ARG A 95 0.37 -15.80 -3.88
C ARG A 95 -1.06 -15.38 -3.50
N VAL A 96 -1.22 -14.30 -2.75
CA VAL A 96 -2.52 -13.88 -2.19
C VAL A 96 -2.98 -12.51 -2.67
N THR A 97 -2.13 -11.78 -3.39
CA THR A 97 -2.39 -10.46 -3.95
C THR A 97 -2.67 -10.59 -5.44
N LEU A 98 -3.84 -10.15 -5.89
CA LEU A 98 -4.32 -10.23 -7.27
C LEU A 98 -4.31 -8.85 -7.93
N PRO A 99 -3.97 -8.72 -9.21
CA PRO A 99 -4.34 -7.54 -9.96
C PRO A 99 -5.83 -7.61 -10.34
N ILE A 100 -6.50 -6.46 -10.33
CA ILE A 100 -7.88 -6.28 -10.76
C ILE A 100 -7.85 -5.48 -12.05
N LEU A 101 -8.47 -6.03 -13.08
CA LEU A 101 -8.35 -5.56 -14.45
C LEU A 101 -9.74 -5.28 -15.02
N ARG A 102 -9.80 -4.47 -16.07
CA ARG A 102 -10.99 -4.26 -16.90
C ARG A 102 -10.71 -4.74 -18.31
N ASP A 103 -11.62 -5.55 -18.85
CA ASP A 103 -11.64 -5.92 -20.25
C ASP A 103 -12.35 -4.82 -21.05
N VAL A 104 -11.59 -4.09 -21.86
CA VAL A 104 -12.09 -2.94 -22.63
C VAL A 104 -12.44 -3.39 -24.05
N PRO A 105 -13.56 -2.92 -24.63
CA PRO A 105 -13.91 -3.22 -26.01
C PRO A 105 -12.74 -2.94 -26.98
N GLY A 106 -12.27 -3.98 -27.66
CA GLY A 106 -11.06 -3.94 -28.50
C GLY A 106 -9.94 -4.88 -28.04
N GLY A 107 -10.11 -5.54 -26.88
CA GLY A 107 -9.14 -6.51 -26.34
C GLY A 107 -7.99 -5.87 -25.57
N GLU A 108 -8.09 -4.57 -25.30
CA GLU A 108 -7.17 -3.90 -24.38
C GLU A 108 -7.55 -4.22 -22.95
N ILE A 109 -6.55 -4.42 -22.10
CA ILE A 109 -6.74 -4.69 -20.68
C ILE A 109 -6.26 -3.47 -19.91
N GLU A 110 -7.15 -2.87 -19.14
CA GLU A 110 -6.84 -1.78 -18.22
C GLU A 110 -6.60 -2.34 -16.82
N ILE A 111 -5.60 -1.81 -16.12
CA ILE A 111 -5.40 -2.13 -14.70
C ILE A 111 -6.20 -1.15 -13.88
N LEU A 112 -7.20 -1.66 -13.18
CA LEU A 112 -7.97 -0.89 -12.21
C LEU A 112 -7.15 -0.76 -10.93
N GLY A 113 -6.69 -1.89 -10.39
CA GLY A 113 -5.95 -1.88 -9.14
C GLY A 113 -5.48 -3.26 -8.69
N THR A 114 -5.49 -3.47 -7.39
CA THR A 114 -5.01 -4.66 -6.70
C THR A 114 -6.04 -5.10 -5.66
N GLY A 115 -6.15 -6.40 -5.37
CA GLY A 115 -6.92 -6.91 -4.24
C GLY A 115 -6.23 -8.07 -3.52
N THR A 116 -6.75 -8.46 -2.36
CA THR A 116 -6.22 -9.58 -1.57
C THR A 116 -7.27 -10.64 -1.30
N LEU A 117 -6.89 -11.91 -1.46
CA LEU A 117 -7.76 -13.06 -1.27
C LEU A 117 -7.78 -13.58 0.16
N PHE A 118 -8.99 -13.82 0.68
CA PHE A 118 -9.24 -14.39 1.99
C PHE A 118 -10.21 -15.57 1.92
N LYS A 119 -10.07 -16.48 2.88
CA LYS A 119 -11.00 -17.58 3.13
C LYS A 119 -11.44 -17.57 4.59
N HIS A 120 -12.75 -17.68 4.81
CA HIS A 120 -13.31 -17.83 6.15
C HIS A 120 -14.68 -18.52 6.09
N GLU A 121 -14.94 -19.49 6.97
CA GLU A 121 -16.16 -20.31 6.97
C GLU A 121 -16.51 -20.90 5.59
N ASP A 122 -15.51 -21.38 4.84
CA ASP A 122 -15.64 -21.90 3.47
C ASP A 122 -16.16 -20.90 2.43
N ARG A 123 -16.17 -19.61 2.77
CA ARG A 123 -16.48 -18.49 1.88
C ARG A 123 -15.19 -17.81 1.45
N ILE A 124 -15.19 -17.31 0.21
CA ILE A 124 -14.04 -16.66 -0.40
C ILE A 124 -14.33 -15.17 -0.55
N PHE A 125 -13.40 -14.35 -0.07
CA PHE A 125 -13.51 -12.90 -0.09
C PHE A 125 -12.32 -12.29 -0.82
N LEU A 126 -12.59 -11.26 -1.60
CA LEU A 126 -11.61 -10.33 -2.15
C LEU A 126 -11.78 -8.99 -1.43
N VAL A 127 -10.70 -8.48 -0.83
CA VAL A 127 -10.68 -7.15 -0.21
C VAL A 127 -9.86 -6.23 -1.11
N THR A 128 -10.40 -5.05 -1.42
CA THR A 128 -9.79 -4.07 -2.32
C THR A 128 -10.38 -2.67 -2.07
N ALA A 129 -9.99 -1.66 -2.85
CA ALA A 129 -10.52 -0.29 -2.77
C ALA A 129 -11.88 -0.19 -3.49
N ASP A 130 -12.77 0.66 -2.97
CA ASP A 130 -14.12 0.84 -3.50
C ASP A 130 -14.12 1.59 -4.83
N HIS A 131 -13.24 2.61 -4.95
CA HIS A 131 -13.16 3.45 -6.15
C HIS A 131 -12.77 2.70 -7.43
N LEU A 132 -12.21 1.49 -7.32
CA LEU A 132 -11.89 0.67 -8.49
C LEU A 132 -13.11 0.30 -9.33
N PHE A 133 -14.28 0.33 -8.70
CA PHE A 133 -15.54 -0.06 -9.32
C PHE A 133 -16.42 1.13 -9.66
N ARG A 134 -15.87 2.35 -9.65
CA ARG A 134 -16.57 3.61 -9.88
C ARG A 134 -16.28 4.15 -11.29
N GLU A 135 -17.28 4.78 -11.92
CA GLU A 135 -17.07 5.48 -13.19
C GLU A 135 -16.12 6.67 -13.05
N ASP A 136 -16.21 7.39 -11.92
CA ASP A 136 -15.25 8.42 -11.52
C ASP A 136 -14.59 7.98 -10.19
N PRO A 137 -13.31 7.54 -10.22
CA PRO A 137 -12.59 7.11 -9.03
C PRO A 137 -12.45 8.18 -7.93
N GLU A 138 -12.57 9.46 -8.26
CA GLU A 138 -12.45 10.57 -7.30
C GLU A 138 -13.82 10.97 -6.70
N ASP A 139 -14.92 10.45 -7.24
CA ASP A 139 -16.28 10.69 -6.76
C ASP A 139 -16.92 9.40 -6.23
N ALA A 140 -16.95 9.26 -4.89
CA ALA A 140 -17.58 8.13 -4.21
C ALA A 140 -19.10 8.00 -4.45
N SER A 141 -19.74 9.03 -5.01
CA SER A 141 -21.15 9.01 -5.41
C SER A 141 -21.37 8.60 -6.87
N SER A 142 -20.30 8.48 -7.66
CA SER A 142 -20.39 8.06 -9.06
C SER A 142 -20.93 6.64 -9.20
N ALA A 143 -21.50 6.37 -10.37
CA ALA A 143 -22.09 5.07 -10.68
C ALA A 143 -21.02 3.97 -10.67
N MET A 144 -21.47 2.74 -10.45
CA MET A 144 -20.58 1.59 -10.50
C MET A 144 -20.33 1.17 -11.95
N ILE A 145 -19.10 0.79 -12.29
CA ILE A 145 -18.81 0.15 -13.58
C ILE A 145 -19.47 -1.23 -13.66
N PRO A 146 -19.79 -1.73 -14.86
CA PRO A 146 -20.32 -3.08 -15.03
C PRO A 146 -19.31 -4.12 -14.56
N THR A 147 -19.67 -4.92 -13.55
CA THR A 147 -18.78 -5.92 -12.94
C THR A 147 -18.42 -7.07 -13.87
N GLU A 148 -19.20 -7.28 -14.94
CA GLU A 148 -18.92 -8.22 -16.03
C GLU A 148 -17.69 -7.82 -16.87
N GLU A 149 -17.30 -6.54 -16.82
CA GLU A 149 -16.06 -6.06 -17.46
C GLU A 149 -14.84 -6.24 -16.54
N VAL A 150 -15.06 -6.50 -15.24
CA VAL A 150 -13.98 -6.70 -14.28
C VAL A 150 -13.48 -8.13 -14.33
N VAL A 151 -12.19 -8.28 -14.59
CA VAL A 151 -11.53 -9.56 -14.73
C VAL A 151 -10.30 -9.67 -13.84
N ILE A 152 -9.95 -10.91 -13.51
CA ILE A 152 -8.73 -11.28 -12.78
C ILE A 152 -7.97 -12.34 -13.57
N PRO A 153 -6.63 -12.35 -13.47
CA PRO A 153 -5.83 -13.36 -14.15
C PRO A 153 -5.96 -14.73 -13.50
N GLU A 154 -5.96 -15.77 -14.33
CA GLU A 154 -6.01 -17.15 -13.87
C GLU A 154 -4.75 -17.54 -13.08
N GLN A 155 -3.60 -16.90 -13.33
CA GLN A 155 -2.34 -17.19 -12.65
C GLN A 155 -1.53 -15.91 -12.35
N PRO A 156 -0.59 -15.93 -11.39
CA PRO A 156 0.15 -14.72 -10.98
C PRO A 156 1.06 -14.08 -12.02
N VAL A 157 1.52 -14.85 -13.01
CA VAL A 157 2.53 -14.37 -13.97
C VAL A 157 2.07 -14.49 -15.42
N ARG A 158 1.32 -15.55 -15.77
CA ARG A 158 0.81 -15.77 -17.13
C ARG A 158 -0.49 -16.56 -17.11
N GLY A 159 -1.59 -15.99 -17.61
CA GLY A 159 -2.84 -16.70 -17.73
C GLY A 159 -3.87 -15.89 -18.51
N ASN A 160 -4.97 -16.55 -18.90
CA ASN A 160 -6.13 -15.85 -19.41
C ASN A 160 -6.79 -15.04 -18.27
N PHE A 161 -7.83 -14.29 -18.62
CA PHE A 161 -8.64 -13.57 -17.65
C PHE A 161 -9.99 -14.25 -17.47
N ARG A 162 -10.52 -14.10 -16.26
CA ARG A 162 -11.86 -14.55 -15.92
C ARG A 162 -12.56 -13.45 -15.13
N THR A 163 -13.84 -13.26 -15.39
CA THR A 163 -14.67 -12.36 -14.58
C THR A 163 -14.88 -12.93 -13.18
N PHE A 164 -15.36 -12.11 -12.25
CA PHE A 164 -15.74 -12.62 -10.92
C PHE A 164 -16.88 -13.66 -10.98
N GLY A 165 -17.69 -13.65 -12.04
CA GLY A 165 -18.93 -14.42 -12.12
C GLY A 165 -19.94 -13.93 -11.08
N HIS A 166 -20.75 -14.82 -10.52
CA HIS A 166 -21.63 -14.47 -9.41
C HIS A 166 -20.83 -14.05 -8.16
N HIS A 167 -21.15 -12.87 -7.62
CA HIS A 167 -20.52 -12.31 -6.42
C HIS A 167 -21.48 -11.38 -5.66
N ILE A 168 -21.12 -11.05 -4.42
CA ILE A 168 -21.83 -10.08 -3.57
C ILE A 168 -20.83 -9.04 -3.11
N VAL A 169 -21.21 -7.76 -3.20
CA VAL A 169 -20.36 -6.63 -2.78
C VAL A 169 -20.86 -6.09 -1.45
N TYR A 170 -19.97 -5.99 -0.47
CA TYR A 170 -20.24 -5.43 0.86
C TYR A 170 -19.42 -4.15 1.08
N HIS A 171 -20.13 -3.07 1.40
CA HIS A 171 -19.54 -1.74 1.66
C HIS A 171 -19.62 -1.38 3.15
N GLN A 172 -19.02 -0.26 3.55
CA GLN A 172 -19.37 0.41 4.81
C GLN A 172 -20.67 1.23 4.60
N PRO A 173 -21.65 1.19 5.52
CA PRO A 173 -22.87 1.96 5.34
C PRO A 173 -22.64 3.45 5.64
N PRO A 174 -23.41 4.36 5.00
CA PRO A 174 -23.42 5.78 5.38
C PRO A 174 -23.69 5.98 6.89
N PRO A 175 -23.20 7.07 7.49
CA PRO A 175 -22.60 8.24 6.85
C PRO A 175 -21.10 8.13 6.59
N VAL A 176 -20.45 7.04 7.02
CA VAL A 176 -19.01 6.86 6.84
C VAL A 176 -18.75 6.03 5.58
N THR A 177 -18.13 6.65 4.59
CA THR A 177 -17.69 5.97 3.37
C THR A 177 -16.17 5.90 3.39
N ALA A 178 -15.64 4.77 3.86
CA ALA A 178 -14.25 4.43 3.63
C ALA A 178 -14.10 3.81 2.23
N ASP A 179 -12.99 4.12 1.58
CA ASP A 179 -12.65 3.59 0.26
C ASP A 179 -12.08 2.17 0.36
N VAL A 180 -12.92 1.25 0.82
CA VAL A 180 -12.63 -0.18 0.92
C VAL A 180 -13.90 -0.97 0.70
N VAL A 181 -13.78 -2.09 0.01
CA VAL A 181 -14.89 -2.98 -0.30
C VAL A 181 -14.49 -4.44 -0.05
N VAL A 182 -15.47 -5.24 0.37
CA VAL A 182 -15.33 -6.69 0.52
C VAL A 182 -16.24 -7.37 -0.47
N ILE A 183 -15.67 -8.11 -1.41
CA ILE A 183 -16.40 -8.85 -2.44
C ILE A 183 -16.39 -10.32 -2.07
N GLU A 184 -17.55 -10.90 -1.83
CA GLU A 184 -17.67 -12.34 -1.70
C GLU A 184 -17.87 -12.99 -3.06
N LEU A 185 -16.95 -13.88 -3.42
CA LEU A 185 -17.03 -14.67 -4.64
C LEU A 185 -17.96 -15.88 -4.41
N LYS A 186 -18.91 -16.09 -5.33
CA LYS A 186 -19.88 -17.20 -5.29
C LYS A 186 -19.76 -18.14 -6.48
N GLU A 187 -19.12 -17.71 -7.56
CA GLU A 187 -18.97 -18.51 -8.78
C GLU A 187 -18.03 -19.72 -8.55
N PRO A 188 -18.53 -20.97 -8.62
CA PRO A 188 -17.72 -22.14 -8.30
C PRO A 188 -16.49 -22.32 -9.19
N GLU A 189 -16.63 -22.00 -10.48
CA GLU A 189 -15.50 -22.11 -11.44
C GLU A 189 -14.40 -21.11 -11.11
N THR A 190 -14.75 -19.85 -10.81
CA THR A 190 -13.79 -18.81 -10.41
C THR A 190 -13.11 -19.18 -9.09
N ILE A 191 -13.86 -19.69 -8.11
CA ILE A 191 -13.31 -20.15 -6.83
C ILE A 191 -12.33 -21.32 -7.02
N ALA A 192 -12.69 -22.31 -7.84
CA ALA A 192 -11.83 -23.46 -8.11
C ALA A 192 -10.53 -23.03 -8.80
N MET A 193 -10.63 -22.17 -9.81
CA MET A 193 -9.47 -21.58 -10.49
C MET A 193 -8.54 -20.85 -9.51
N LEU A 194 -9.11 -20.02 -8.62
CA LEU A 194 -8.33 -19.31 -7.61
C LEU A 194 -7.67 -20.26 -6.61
N ALA A 195 -8.35 -21.33 -6.20
CA ALA A 195 -7.79 -22.31 -5.28
C ALA A 195 -6.63 -23.12 -5.88
N GLU A 196 -6.65 -23.36 -7.19
CA GLU A 196 -5.60 -24.07 -7.90
C GLU A 196 -4.35 -23.21 -8.12
N ASN A 197 -4.53 -21.94 -8.47
CA ASN A 197 -3.44 -21.09 -8.96
C ASN A 197 -2.97 -20.02 -7.96
N TRP A 198 -3.78 -19.72 -6.94
CA TRP A 198 -3.53 -18.68 -5.95
C TRP A 198 -3.51 -19.25 -4.52
N GLY A 199 -3.56 -18.36 -3.53
CA GLY A 199 -3.71 -18.71 -2.13
C GLY A 199 -4.74 -17.82 -1.47
N PHE A 200 -5.28 -18.30 -0.35
CA PHE A 200 -6.20 -17.54 0.48
C PHE A 200 -5.59 -17.34 1.85
N LEU A 201 -5.71 -16.13 2.37
CA LEU A 201 -5.38 -15.84 3.74
C LEU A 201 -6.57 -16.16 4.66
N PRO A 202 -6.33 -16.68 5.87
CA PRO A 202 -7.34 -16.60 6.91
C PRO A 202 -7.64 -15.12 7.25
N LEU A 203 -8.88 -14.77 7.59
CA LEU A 203 -9.23 -13.38 7.96
C LEU A 203 -8.45 -12.89 9.18
N GLU A 204 -8.03 -13.81 10.06
CA GLU A 204 -7.16 -13.57 11.21
C GLU A 204 -5.74 -13.12 10.81
N GLN A 205 -5.40 -13.17 9.51
CA GLN A 205 -4.19 -12.55 8.99
C GLN A 205 -4.24 -11.03 9.04
N GLY A 206 -5.44 -10.44 9.04
CA GLY A 206 -5.59 -9.03 9.27
C GLY A 206 -5.53 -8.67 10.76
N GLY A 207 -5.11 -7.45 11.06
CA GLY A 207 -5.01 -6.97 12.44
C GLY A 207 -4.74 -5.48 12.52
N ASP A 208 -4.63 -4.96 13.74
CA ASP A 208 -4.25 -3.57 13.99
C ASP A 208 -2.74 -3.39 13.80
N ASP A 209 -2.31 -2.27 13.23
CA ASP A 209 -0.93 -1.80 13.24
C ASP A 209 -0.46 -1.46 14.66
N ARG A 210 0.85 -1.48 14.85
CA ARG A 210 1.52 -1.23 16.13
C ARG A 210 2.62 -0.20 15.94
N VAL A 211 2.88 0.54 17.01
CA VAL A 211 4.06 1.41 17.08
C VAL A 211 5.31 0.57 16.79
N GLY A 212 6.08 1.00 15.80
CA GLY A 212 7.30 0.33 15.36
C GLY A 212 7.12 -0.82 14.37
N ASP A 213 5.90 -1.09 13.89
CA ASP A 213 5.71 -2.00 12.76
C ASP A 213 6.42 -1.45 11.52
N ARG A 214 7.24 -2.27 10.87
CA ARG A 214 7.74 -1.98 9.52
C ARG A 214 6.64 -2.31 8.51
N LEU A 215 6.26 -1.35 7.68
CA LEU A 215 5.18 -1.53 6.74
C LEU A 215 5.71 -1.89 5.35
N VAL A 216 4.93 -2.66 4.59
CA VAL A 216 5.20 -2.93 3.19
C VAL A 216 3.91 -2.83 2.39
N VAL A 217 3.85 -1.87 1.48
CA VAL A 217 2.76 -1.76 0.49
C VAL A 217 3.04 -2.73 -0.63
N SER A 218 2.05 -3.55 -0.97
CA SER A 218 2.19 -4.60 -1.97
C SER A 218 1.09 -4.50 -3.01
N GLY A 219 1.43 -4.61 -4.29
CA GLY A 219 0.43 -4.61 -5.36
C GLY A 219 1.03 -4.55 -6.75
N PHE A 220 0.20 -4.37 -7.77
CA PHE A 220 0.62 -4.37 -9.17
C PHE A 220 0.58 -2.96 -9.75
N LEU A 221 1.65 -2.54 -10.39
CA LEU A 221 1.72 -1.23 -11.02
C LEU A 221 1.02 -1.23 -12.37
N HIS A 222 0.39 -0.09 -12.69
CA HIS A 222 -0.02 0.22 -14.05
C HIS A 222 1.20 0.41 -14.96
N GLU A 223 2.24 1.05 -14.45
CA GLU A 223 3.47 1.29 -15.20
C GLU A 223 4.18 -0.03 -15.53
N GLY A 224 4.52 -0.19 -16.82
CA GLY A 224 5.22 -1.37 -17.31
C GLY A 224 4.33 -2.58 -17.57
N ALA A 225 3.04 -2.50 -17.27
CA ALA A 225 2.07 -3.52 -17.63
C ALA A 225 1.87 -3.62 -19.14
N ARG A 226 1.80 -4.85 -19.66
CA ARG A 226 1.57 -5.10 -21.10
C ARG A 226 0.71 -6.34 -21.29
N ASN A 227 -0.25 -6.27 -22.18
CA ASN A 227 -0.92 -7.46 -22.70
C ASN A 227 -0.19 -7.91 -23.99
N VAL A 228 0.42 -9.09 -23.96
CA VAL A 228 1.11 -9.68 -25.12
C VAL A 228 0.49 -11.05 -25.36
N ASP A 229 -0.16 -11.22 -26.50
CA ASP A 229 -0.84 -12.47 -26.89
C ASP A 229 -1.85 -12.99 -25.86
N GLY A 230 -2.60 -12.08 -25.23
CA GLY A 230 -3.58 -12.41 -24.19
C GLY A 230 -2.97 -12.66 -22.81
N ILE A 231 -1.67 -12.46 -22.65
CA ILE A 231 -0.94 -12.62 -21.40
C ILE A 231 -0.59 -11.25 -20.84
N VAL A 232 -1.11 -10.95 -19.65
CA VAL A 232 -0.74 -9.74 -18.93
C VAL A 232 0.59 -9.95 -18.22
N HIS A 233 1.59 -9.19 -18.68
CA HIS A 233 2.88 -9.04 -18.04
C HIS A 233 2.80 -7.87 -17.07
N GLN A 234 2.72 -8.17 -15.78
CA GLN A 234 2.78 -7.18 -14.71
C GLN A 234 3.85 -7.53 -13.71
N ARG A 235 4.28 -6.52 -12.95
CA ARG A 235 5.26 -6.67 -11.89
C ARG A 235 4.61 -6.25 -10.59
N MET A 236 4.71 -7.13 -9.60
CA MET A 236 4.34 -6.79 -8.24
C MET A 236 5.43 -5.90 -7.65
N LEU A 237 5.02 -4.76 -7.12
CA LEU A 237 5.86 -3.86 -6.34
C LEU A 237 5.71 -4.17 -4.85
N ASN A 238 6.83 -4.14 -4.12
CA ASN A 238 6.86 -4.18 -2.67
C ASN A 238 7.60 -2.96 -2.13
N LEU A 239 6.83 -1.97 -1.66
CA LEU A 239 7.38 -0.73 -1.12
C LEU A 239 7.46 -0.81 0.40
N ALA A 240 8.65 -1.03 0.94
CA ALA A 240 8.89 -0.90 2.38
C ALA A 240 8.74 0.57 2.78
N THR A 241 8.00 0.84 3.86
CA THR A 241 7.68 2.18 4.32
C THR A 241 7.37 2.17 5.82
N ASP A 242 7.13 3.35 6.37
CA ASP A 242 6.77 3.59 7.76
C ASP A 242 5.49 4.44 7.84
N PRO A 243 4.72 4.32 8.93
CA PRO A 243 3.57 5.18 9.16
C PRO A 243 4.00 6.64 9.38
N LEU A 244 3.23 7.56 8.83
CA LEU A 244 3.33 8.98 9.16
C LEU A 244 2.85 9.21 10.60
N THR A 245 3.62 9.98 11.36
CA THR A 245 3.32 10.34 12.76
C THR A 245 2.16 11.34 12.86
N ALA A 246 1.94 12.13 11.82
CA ALA A 246 0.88 13.13 11.74
C ALA A 246 0.10 13.04 10.42
N ILE A 247 -1.15 13.48 10.45
CA ILE A 247 -1.97 13.57 9.24
C ILE A 247 -1.43 14.68 8.35
N PRO A 248 -1.15 14.41 7.06
CA PRO A 248 -0.69 15.45 6.14
C PRO A 248 -1.71 16.59 6.01
N LYS A 249 -1.25 17.85 6.06
CA LYS A 249 -2.10 19.05 5.89
C LYS A 249 -2.89 19.06 4.57
N LYS A 250 -2.36 18.39 3.53
CA LYS A 250 -2.98 18.29 2.20
C LYS A 250 -3.94 17.11 2.06
N ALA A 251 -4.14 16.29 3.09
CA ALA A 251 -5.09 15.18 3.05
C ALA A 251 -6.53 15.72 3.03
N SER A 252 -7.30 15.36 2.01
CA SER A 252 -8.72 15.70 1.92
C SER A 252 -9.54 14.82 2.86
N GLN A 253 -10.28 15.46 3.78
CA GLN A 253 -11.29 14.81 4.64
C GLN A 253 -10.80 13.49 5.29
N PRO A 254 -9.73 13.53 6.12
CA PRO A 254 -9.25 12.35 6.81
C PRO A 254 -10.27 11.86 7.85
N ILE A 255 -10.44 10.54 7.92
CA ILE A 255 -11.21 9.82 8.93
C ILE A 255 -10.22 9.22 9.92
N TYR A 256 -9.99 9.91 11.04
CA TYR A 256 -8.95 9.55 12.02
C TYR A 256 -8.98 8.09 12.50
N SER A 257 -10.16 7.49 12.62
CA SER A 257 -10.30 6.09 13.08
C SER A 257 -10.04 5.05 12.01
N HIS A 258 -10.06 5.44 10.72
CA HIS A 258 -10.02 4.53 9.58
C HIS A 258 -8.77 4.74 8.73
N ASP A 259 -8.20 5.92 8.71
CA ASP A 259 -7.05 6.19 7.85
C ASP A 259 -5.73 5.83 8.50
N LEU A 260 -4.85 5.27 7.68
CA LEU A 260 -3.43 5.15 7.91
C LEU A 260 -2.71 5.93 6.81
N PHE A 261 -1.85 6.87 7.21
CA PHE A 261 -0.97 7.58 6.29
C PHE A 261 0.43 6.99 6.41
N ILE A 262 1.09 6.78 5.27
CA ILE A 262 2.43 6.21 5.17
C ILE A 262 3.29 7.05 4.23
N TYR A 263 4.60 7.03 4.42
CA TYR A 263 5.52 7.67 3.48
C TYR A 263 5.48 6.94 2.12
N LEU A 264 5.62 7.70 1.04
CA LEU A 264 5.94 7.12 -0.27
C LEU A 264 7.37 7.50 -0.61
N ASP A 265 8.26 6.53 -0.45
CA ASP A 265 9.65 6.68 -0.86
C ASP A 265 9.72 6.78 -2.40
N ALA A 266 10.71 7.52 -2.89
CA ALA A 266 11.00 7.64 -4.31
C ALA A 266 11.61 6.34 -4.87
N GLN A 267 11.97 5.38 -4.02
CA GLN A 267 12.51 4.08 -4.39
C GLN A 267 11.72 2.96 -3.73
N GLY A 268 11.53 1.84 -4.42
CA GLY A 268 10.98 0.62 -3.81
C GLY A 268 11.66 -0.63 -4.30
N ALA A 269 11.39 -1.74 -3.62
CA ALA A 269 12.00 -3.03 -3.91
C ALA A 269 11.09 -3.88 -4.81
N ARG A 270 11.71 -4.51 -5.80
CA ARG A 270 11.11 -5.54 -6.64
C ARG A 270 11.17 -6.91 -5.95
N LEU A 271 10.46 -7.87 -6.53
CA LEU A 271 10.42 -9.26 -6.03
C LEU A 271 11.81 -9.93 -5.99
N ASP A 272 12.72 -9.52 -6.87
CA ASP A 272 14.10 -9.99 -6.97
C ASP A 272 15.07 -9.24 -6.02
N GLY A 273 14.56 -8.25 -5.28
CA GLY A 273 15.34 -7.40 -4.38
C GLY A 273 16.00 -6.21 -5.07
N GLU A 274 15.84 -6.03 -6.39
CA GLU A 274 16.31 -4.83 -7.07
C GLU A 274 15.52 -3.61 -6.60
N THR A 275 16.22 -2.50 -6.35
CA THR A 275 15.59 -1.21 -6.08
C THR A 275 15.32 -0.48 -7.38
N GLU A 276 14.11 0.07 -7.53
CA GLU A 276 13.77 0.93 -8.66
C GLU A 276 13.19 2.26 -8.19
N ALA A 277 13.44 3.32 -8.97
CA ALA A 277 12.78 4.60 -8.74
C ALA A 277 11.29 4.46 -9.06
N ILE A 278 10.44 4.80 -8.11
CA ILE A 278 8.99 4.77 -8.27
C ILE A 278 8.52 6.16 -8.69
N GLY A 279 8.10 6.27 -9.95
CA GLY A 279 7.49 7.48 -10.46
C GLY A 279 6.09 7.69 -9.86
N SER A 280 5.30 6.63 -9.72
CA SER A 280 3.92 6.64 -9.20
C SER A 280 3.55 5.24 -8.71
N ILE A 281 2.63 5.14 -7.75
CA ILE A 281 2.05 3.85 -7.34
C ILE A 281 0.67 3.58 -7.96
N LYS A 282 0.35 4.19 -9.10
CA LYS A 282 -0.87 3.87 -9.87
C LYS A 282 -0.99 2.36 -10.12
N GLY A 283 -2.16 1.81 -9.81
CA GLY A 283 -2.45 0.36 -9.86
C GLY A 283 -2.33 -0.35 -8.50
N LEU A 284 -1.66 0.24 -7.51
CA LEU A 284 -1.60 -0.34 -6.16
C LEU A 284 -2.91 -0.18 -5.37
N SER A 285 -3.86 0.64 -5.84
CA SER A 285 -5.16 0.87 -5.20
C SER A 285 -5.83 -0.46 -4.86
N GLY A 286 -6.22 -0.62 -3.59
CA GLY A 286 -6.77 -1.86 -3.02
C GLY A 286 -5.73 -2.91 -2.59
N GLY A 287 -4.45 -2.63 -2.79
CA GLY A 287 -3.35 -3.49 -2.39
C GLY A 287 -3.15 -3.55 -0.87
N PRO A 288 -2.73 -4.70 -0.32
CA PRO A 288 -2.53 -4.85 1.12
C PRO A 288 -1.30 -4.08 1.61
N ILE A 289 -1.43 -3.44 2.75
CA ILE A 289 -0.31 -2.95 3.56
C ILE A 289 -0.03 -3.97 4.66
N TRP A 290 1.17 -4.52 4.60
CA TRP A 290 1.64 -5.54 5.53
C TRP A 290 2.49 -4.91 6.63
N ALA A 291 2.21 -5.24 7.89
CA ALA A 291 3.14 -5.07 8.99
C ALA A 291 4.02 -6.33 9.12
N ALA A 292 5.34 -6.15 8.97
CA ALA A 292 6.32 -7.19 9.25
C ALA A 292 6.69 -7.16 10.74
N ARG A 293 6.46 -8.26 11.45
CA ARG A 293 6.67 -8.39 12.89
C ARG A 293 7.66 -9.48 13.20
N GLU A 294 8.61 -9.14 14.08
CA GLU A 294 9.42 -10.16 14.72
C GLU A 294 8.56 -11.00 15.66
N ARG A 295 8.81 -12.31 15.66
CA ARG A 295 8.08 -13.25 16.51
C ARG A 295 9.05 -14.29 17.06
N ALA A 296 8.92 -14.57 18.35
CA ALA A 296 9.59 -15.71 18.95
C ALA A 296 9.01 -17.04 18.42
N GLY A 297 9.87 -18.00 18.11
CA GLY A 297 9.48 -19.34 17.66
C GLY A 297 9.93 -19.66 16.23
N LEU A 298 9.28 -20.66 15.62
CA LEU A 298 9.57 -21.04 14.23
C LEU A 298 9.10 -19.93 13.28
N TRP A 299 10.02 -19.43 12.47
CA TRP A 299 9.74 -18.38 11.49
C TRP A 299 8.93 -18.92 10.31
N SER A 300 7.87 -18.20 9.93
CA SER A 300 7.15 -18.40 8.67
C SER A 300 6.51 -17.09 8.21
N PRO A 301 6.35 -16.86 6.90
CA PRO A 301 5.72 -15.63 6.40
C PRO A 301 4.34 -15.34 7.00
N SER A 302 3.50 -16.35 7.16
CA SER A 302 2.16 -16.20 7.77
C SER A 302 2.21 -15.85 9.26
N ALA A 303 3.27 -16.23 9.97
CA ALA A 303 3.45 -15.90 11.38
C ALA A 303 4.03 -14.51 11.60
N THR A 304 4.78 -13.97 10.64
CA THR A 304 5.50 -12.68 10.76
C THR A 304 4.73 -11.52 10.16
N MET A 305 3.94 -11.74 9.11
CA MET A 305 3.24 -10.68 8.39
C MET A 305 1.83 -10.50 8.91
N LYS A 306 1.31 -9.27 8.98
CA LYS A 306 -0.12 -9.00 9.22
C LYS A 306 -0.61 -7.94 8.27
N ILE A 307 -1.81 -8.08 7.71
CA ILE A 307 -2.41 -7.01 6.92
C ILE A 307 -3.01 -6.00 7.89
N VAL A 308 -2.58 -4.75 7.81
CA VAL A 308 -3.01 -3.70 8.74
C VAL A 308 -3.85 -2.62 8.07
N ALA A 309 -3.73 -2.48 6.76
CA ALA A 309 -4.52 -1.55 5.97
C ALA A 309 -4.61 -1.99 4.50
N ILE A 310 -5.49 -1.33 3.75
CA ILE A 310 -5.69 -1.47 2.31
C ILE A 310 -5.37 -0.12 1.68
N GLN A 311 -4.42 -0.08 0.74
CA GLN A 311 -4.03 1.18 0.09
C GLN A 311 -5.21 1.73 -0.72
N SER A 312 -5.45 3.04 -0.62
CA SER A 312 -6.63 3.69 -1.20
C SER A 312 -6.24 4.85 -2.11
N ALA A 313 -5.41 5.79 -1.63
CA ALA A 313 -4.99 6.94 -2.42
C ALA A 313 -3.50 7.23 -2.30
N GLU A 314 -2.96 8.03 -3.23
CA GLU A 314 -1.60 8.57 -3.14
C GLU A 314 -1.56 10.07 -3.40
N LEU A 315 -0.63 10.75 -2.73
CA LEU A 315 -0.05 11.98 -3.21
C LEU A 315 1.38 11.67 -3.66
N LYS A 316 1.58 11.71 -4.98
CA LYS A 316 2.83 11.35 -5.67
C LYS A 316 4.07 11.88 -4.94
N GLN A 317 5.04 10.99 -4.68
CA GLN A 317 6.33 11.28 -4.04
C GLN A 317 6.22 11.95 -2.66
N ARG A 318 5.09 11.78 -1.96
CA ARG A 318 4.89 12.35 -0.62
C ARG A 318 4.37 11.29 0.34
N TRP A 319 3.14 10.83 0.13
CA TRP A 319 2.47 9.91 1.05
C TRP A 319 1.39 9.11 0.36
N ALA A 320 1.08 7.94 0.92
CA ALA A 320 -0.10 7.15 0.57
C ALA A 320 -1.08 7.14 1.74
N ARG A 321 -2.36 7.15 1.41
CA ARG A 321 -3.47 6.94 2.33
C ARG A 321 -3.96 5.52 2.15
N ALA A 322 -4.27 4.89 3.27
CA ALA A 322 -4.81 3.55 3.32
C ALA A 322 -5.94 3.47 4.34
N VAL A 323 -6.84 2.53 4.12
CA VAL A 323 -7.94 2.23 5.04
C VAL A 323 -7.52 1.07 5.95
N ARG A 324 -7.48 1.33 7.25
CA ARG A 324 -7.13 0.38 8.31
C ARG A 324 -8.03 -0.86 8.27
N TRP A 325 -7.46 -1.99 8.68
CA TRP A 325 -8.15 -3.28 8.66
C TRP A 325 -9.38 -3.35 9.58
N ASN A 326 -9.49 -2.47 10.58
CA ASN A 326 -10.71 -2.37 11.39
C ASN A 326 -11.96 -2.11 10.56
N VAL A 327 -11.87 -1.34 9.47
CA VAL A 327 -13.02 -1.09 8.58
C VAL A 327 -13.47 -2.37 7.89
N VAL A 328 -12.54 -3.21 7.44
CA VAL A 328 -12.85 -4.52 6.85
C VAL A 328 -13.56 -5.41 7.88
N ARG A 329 -13.11 -5.41 9.14
CA ARG A 329 -13.81 -6.12 10.23
C ARG A 329 -15.20 -5.57 10.48
N GLU A 330 -15.38 -4.24 10.45
CA GLU A 330 -16.69 -3.62 10.58
C GLU A 330 -17.65 -4.07 9.47
N ILE A 331 -17.19 -4.10 8.22
CA ILE A 331 -17.98 -4.59 7.07
C ILE A 331 -18.39 -6.06 7.31
N LEU A 332 -17.43 -6.92 7.66
CA LEU A 332 -17.65 -8.37 7.83
C LEU A 332 -18.51 -8.73 9.04
N ARG A 333 -18.58 -7.88 10.08
CA ARG A 333 -19.43 -8.07 11.26
C ARG A 333 -20.89 -7.70 11.03
N ARG A 334 -21.24 -7.13 9.88
CA ARG A 334 -22.61 -6.73 9.58
C ARG A 334 -23.52 -7.97 9.45
N PRO A 335 -24.74 -7.95 10.03
CA PRO A 335 -25.64 -9.11 10.02
C PRO A 335 -25.93 -9.70 8.63
N GLU A 336 -26.04 -8.86 7.60
CA GLU A 336 -26.30 -9.22 6.20
C GLU A 336 -25.15 -9.97 5.54
N VAL A 337 -23.92 -9.87 6.07
CA VAL A 337 -22.82 -10.74 5.62
C VAL A 337 -23.10 -12.16 6.08
N GLY A 338 -23.72 -12.36 7.25
CA GLY A 338 -24.17 -13.66 7.73
C GLY A 338 -23.04 -14.61 8.11
N LEU A 339 -21.90 -14.08 8.58
CA LEU A 339 -20.84 -14.90 9.19
C LEU A 339 -21.26 -15.38 10.58
N ARG A 340 -20.94 -16.63 10.92
CA ARG A 340 -21.22 -17.20 12.25
C ARG A 340 -20.19 -16.75 13.29
N SER A 341 -18.98 -16.43 12.87
CA SER A 341 -17.86 -16.02 13.72
C SER A 341 -17.05 -14.92 13.05
N PRO A 342 -17.65 -13.72 12.86
CA PRO A 342 -16.96 -12.63 12.17
C PRO A 342 -15.65 -12.25 12.90
N PRO A 343 -14.60 -11.85 12.15
CA PRO A 343 -13.26 -11.57 12.67
C PRO A 343 -13.20 -10.32 13.56
#